data_AF-A0A645BS25-F1
#
_entry.id   AF-A0A645BS25-F1
#
_cell.length_a   1.000
_cell.length_b   1.000
_cell.length_c   1.000
_cell.angle_alpha   90.00
_cell.angle_beta   90.00
_cell.angle_gamma   90.00
#
_symmetry.space_group_name_H-M   'P 1'
#
loop_
_entity.id
_entity.type
_entity.pdbx_description
1 polymer ?
#
loop_
_entity_poly.entity_id
_entity_poly.type
_entity_poly.pdbx_seq_one_letter_code
_entity_poly.pdbx_strand_id
1 'polypeptide(L)'
;MDAMEATTGGRVMLGSCCIGGVRKDIDALQTQFVLEKLRKVEKELKRSADVMLGDYSVKQRLVGVGVLDGKKAYELGAVGPTLRGSGVVRDHRMTGYAAYGELDFEPVVENDGDCYARTKVRVRELYQSMALVRQALGKLPASELKTPFKGNPSGEVAVRAEQPRGEVLYYLRGNGTDKLDRLRIRAPTFANIAPLLSMLVGCGLADVAVIILSIDPCVSCTER
;
A
#
# COMPACT_ATOMS: atom_id res chain seq x y z
N MET A 1 5.89 10.25 12.85
CA MET A 1 4.71 11.13 12.92
C MET A 1 5.09 12.60 12.80
N ASP A 2 6.17 13.08 13.42
CA ASP A 2 6.59 14.50 13.34
C ASP A 2 6.76 15.01 11.90
N ALA A 3 7.30 14.19 10.99
CA ALA A 3 7.44 14.55 9.58
C ALA A 3 6.09 14.77 8.88
N MET A 4 5.06 14.02 9.26
CA MET A 4 3.70 14.17 8.73
C MET A 4 3.05 15.45 9.27
N GLU A 5 3.26 15.74 10.55
CA GLU A 5 2.78 16.96 11.19
C GLU A 5 3.46 18.21 10.62
N ALA A 6 4.78 18.16 10.44
CA ALA A 6 5.53 19.26 9.87
C ALA A 6 5.07 19.63 8.46
N THR A 7 4.72 18.65 7.63
CA THR A 7 4.33 18.86 6.22
C THR A 7 2.83 19.15 6.04
N THR A 8 1.96 18.59 6.88
CA THR A 8 0.50 18.67 6.67
C THR A 8 -0.24 19.43 7.77
N GLY A 9 0.32 19.47 8.99
CA GLY A 9 -0.31 19.94 10.22
C GLY A 9 -1.07 18.86 10.99
N GLY A 10 -1.19 17.64 10.44
CA GLY A 10 -1.84 16.50 11.08
C GLY A 10 -0.87 15.34 11.33
N ARG A 11 -1.13 14.55 12.37
CA ARG A 11 -0.31 13.36 12.71
C ARG A 11 -0.82 12.06 12.09
N VAL A 12 -2.12 11.97 11.81
CA VAL A 12 -2.81 10.78 11.27
C VAL A 12 -3.73 11.17 10.12
N MET A 13 -4.66 12.10 10.38
CA MET A 13 -5.56 12.65 9.36
C MET A 13 -4.86 13.81 8.65
N LEU A 14 -4.18 13.51 7.55
CA LEU A 14 -3.32 14.48 6.87
C LEU A 14 -4.08 15.48 6.00
N GLY A 15 -5.17 15.04 5.38
CA GLY A 15 -6.03 15.90 4.55
C GLY A 15 -5.32 16.63 3.40
N SER A 16 -4.12 16.19 3.01
CA SER A 16 -3.23 16.91 2.09
C SER A 16 -3.70 16.87 0.64
N CYS A 17 -4.20 15.73 0.19
CA CYS A 17 -4.75 15.55 -1.15
C CYS A 17 -6.14 16.20 -1.24
N CYS A 18 -6.37 16.97 -2.29
CA CYS A 18 -7.66 17.58 -2.59
C CYS A 18 -8.00 17.46 -4.08
N ILE A 19 -9.24 17.71 -4.46
CA ILE A 19 -9.62 17.71 -5.88
C ILE A 19 -8.83 18.82 -6.59
N GLY A 20 -8.11 18.42 -7.65
CA GLY A 20 -7.26 19.31 -8.44
C GLY A 20 -5.82 19.43 -7.96
N GLY A 21 -5.41 18.76 -6.87
CA GLY A 21 -4.00 18.75 -6.44
C GLY A 21 -3.81 18.61 -4.92
N VAL A 22 -2.92 19.42 -4.35
CA VAL A 22 -2.55 19.37 -2.92
C VAL A 22 -2.85 20.70 -2.21
N ARG A 23 -3.08 20.64 -0.89
CA ARG A 23 -3.45 21.83 -0.10
C ARG A 23 -2.28 22.72 0.29
N LYS A 24 -1.11 22.13 0.53
CA LYS A 24 0.09 22.79 1.04
C LYS A 24 1.30 22.25 0.28
N ASP A 25 2.21 23.16 -0.03
CA ASP A 25 3.52 22.80 -0.54
C ASP A 25 4.45 22.40 0.62
N ILE A 26 5.60 21.83 0.26
CA ILE A 26 6.71 21.57 1.17
C ILE A 26 7.92 22.43 0.81
N ASP A 27 8.50 23.10 1.80
CA ASP A 27 9.70 23.90 1.61
C ASP A 27 10.99 23.06 1.68
N ALA A 28 12.13 23.70 1.38
CA ALA A 28 13.43 23.03 1.40
C ALA A 28 13.84 22.54 2.80
N LEU A 29 13.47 23.25 3.87
CA LEU A 29 13.78 22.85 5.25
C LEU A 29 12.97 21.62 5.67
N GLN A 30 11.68 21.60 5.33
CA GLN A 30 10.80 20.46 5.51
C GLN A 30 11.27 19.26 4.70
N THR A 31 11.73 19.48 3.46
CA THR A 31 12.31 18.43 2.62
C THR A 31 13.54 17.82 3.27
N GLN A 32 14.48 18.65 3.75
CA GLN A 32 15.66 18.17 4.48
C GLN A 32 15.27 17.41 5.76
N PHE A 33 14.30 17.92 6.51
CA PHE A 33 13.79 17.28 7.73
C PHE A 33 13.21 15.88 7.44
N VAL A 34 12.43 15.74 6.37
CA VAL A 34 11.90 14.45 5.91
C VAL A 34 13.05 13.50 5.56
N LEU A 35 14.04 13.95 4.78
CA LEU A 35 15.18 13.14 4.38
C LEU A 35 16.04 12.68 5.57
N GLU A 36 16.22 13.51 6.59
CA GLU A 36 16.91 13.15 7.82
C GLU A 36 16.13 12.12 8.65
N LYS A 37 14.81 12.29 8.76
CA LYS A 37 13.94 11.32 9.44
C LYS A 37 13.92 9.99 8.70
N LEU A 38 13.85 9.99 7.37
CA LEU A 38 13.93 8.78 6.54
C LEU A 38 15.24 8.02 6.75
N ARG A 39 16.39 8.71 6.80
CA ARG A 39 17.69 8.08 7.09
C ARG A 39 17.70 7.38 8.46
N LYS A 40 17.10 8.00 9.48
CA LYS A 40 16.97 7.39 10.82
C LYS A 40 16.07 6.15 10.78
N VAL A 41 14.91 6.24 10.14
CA VAL A 41 13.97 5.13 10.00
C VAL A 41 14.60 3.96 9.24
N GLU A 42 15.29 4.23 8.14
CA GLU A 42 15.97 3.20 7.34
C GLU A 42 17.03 2.44 8.14
N LYS A 43 17.83 3.16 8.94
CA LYS A 43 18.86 2.56 9.81
C LYS A 43 18.25 1.63 10.86
N GLU A 44 17.21 2.08 11.56
CA GLU A 44 16.53 1.27 12.58
C GLU A 44 15.78 0.10 11.93
N LEU A 45 15.12 0.33 10.79
CA LEU A 45 14.44 -0.73 10.04
C LEU A 45 15.42 -1.82 9.63
N LYS A 46 16.59 -1.46 9.10
CA LYS A 46 17.65 -2.44 8.76
C LYS A 46 18.04 -3.30 9.94
N ARG A 47 18.32 -2.69 11.08
CA ARG A 47 18.68 -3.42 12.30
C ARG A 47 17.57 -4.40 12.73
N SER A 48 16.31 -3.96 12.74
CA SER A 48 15.19 -4.79 13.19
C SER A 48 14.79 -5.86 12.16
N ALA A 49 14.79 -5.52 10.87
CA ALA A 49 14.41 -6.42 9.80
C ALA A 49 15.42 -7.57 9.63
N ASP A 50 16.72 -7.28 9.69
CA ASP A 50 17.77 -8.30 9.56
C ASP A 50 17.67 -9.34 10.68
N VAL A 51 17.43 -8.88 11.92
CA VAL A 51 17.21 -9.77 13.07
C VAL A 51 15.94 -10.59 12.89
N MET A 52 14.80 -9.95 12.59
CA MET A 52 13.51 -10.62 12.48
C MET A 52 13.48 -11.64 11.34
N LEU A 53 14.02 -11.28 10.16
CA LEU A 53 14.06 -12.17 9.01
C LEU A 53 15.12 -13.26 9.16
N GLY A 54 16.19 -13.03 9.94
CA GLY A 54 17.23 -14.02 10.22
C GLY A 54 16.87 -15.01 11.33
N ASP A 55 15.98 -14.63 12.24
CA ASP A 55 15.65 -15.39 13.45
C ASP A 55 15.02 -16.76 13.15
N TYR A 56 15.49 -17.78 13.87
CA TYR A 56 15.03 -19.15 13.74
C TYR A 56 13.57 -19.33 14.16
N SER A 57 13.19 -18.72 15.30
CA SER A 57 11.84 -18.86 15.86
C SER A 57 10.81 -18.18 14.97
N VAL A 58 11.15 -17.02 14.41
CA VAL A 58 10.32 -16.34 13.40
C VAL A 58 10.13 -17.21 12.17
N LYS A 59 11.21 -17.75 11.60
CA LYS A 59 11.11 -18.65 10.44
C LYS A 59 10.25 -19.88 10.74
N GLN A 60 10.42 -20.50 11.91
CA GLN A 60 9.63 -21.66 12.32
C GLN A 60 8.12 -21.36 12.37
N ARG A 61 7.71 -20.12 12.64
CA ARG A 61 6.29 -19.72 12.69
C ARG A 61 5.71 -19.20 11.37
N LEU A 62 6.56 -18.83 10.41
CA LEU A 62 6.11 -18.16 9.18
C LEU A 62 6.34 -18.99 7.90
N VAL A 63 7.41 -19.78 7.86
CA VAL A 63 7.81 -20.56 6.68
C VAL A 63 6.88 -21.76 6.52
N GLY A 64 6.32 -21.94 5.33
CA GLY A 64 5.35 -23.00 5.03
C GLY A 64 3.98 -22.82 5.68
N VAL A 65 3.73 -21.69 6.35
CA VAL A 65 2.47 -21.41 7.05
C VAL A 65 1.56 -20.53 6.18
N GLY A 66 0.31 -20.97 5.97
CA GLY A 66 -0.67 -20.24 5.16
C GLY A 66 -0.21 -20.09 3.71
N VAL A 67 0.27 -21.18 3.10
CA VAL A 67 0.73 -21.21 1.71
C VAL A 67 -0.45 -20.94 0.78
N LEU A 68 -0.25 -20.00 -0.14
CA LEU A 68 -1.18 -19.67 -1.20
C LEU A 68 -0.45 -19.75 -2.54
N ASP A 69 -0.82 -20.74 -3.36
CA ASP A 69 -0.30 -20.89 -4.72
C ASP A 69 -0.67 -19.68 -5.60
N GLY A 70 0.21 -19.32 -6.55
CA GLY A 70 0.03 -18.15 -7.40
C GLY A 70 -1.21 -18.21 -8.29
N LYS A 71 -1.54 -19.38 -8.86
CA LYS A 71 -2.75 -19.55 -9.67
C LYS A 71 -3.98 -19.39 -8.78
N LYS A 72 -3.98 -20.01 -7.61
CA LYS A 72 -5.09 -19.89 -6.66
C LYS A 72 -5.24 -18.46 -6.14
N ALA A 73 -4.14 -17.77 -5.85
CA ALA A 73 -4.11 -16.37 -5.44
C ALA A 73 -4.78 -15.48 -6.48
N TYR A 74 -4.46 -15.69 -7.76
CA TYR A 74 -5.04 -14.95 -8.87
C TYR A 74 -6.54 -15.25 -9.02
N GLU A 75 -6.94 -16.52 -9.02
CA GLU A 75 -8.34 -16.95 -9.13
C GLU A 75 -9.23 -16.42 -8.00
N LEU A 76 -8.70 -16.39 -6.76
CA LEU A 76 -9.40 -15.86 -5.60
C LEU A 76 -9.37 -14.32 -5.51
N GLY A 77 -8.70 -13.65 -6.45
CA GLY A 77 -8.66 -12.19 -6.52
C GLY A 77 -7.75 -11.52 -5.49
N ALA A 78 -6.70 -12.21 -5.01
CA ALA A 78 -5.71 -11.62 -4.10
C ALA A 78 -5.06 -10.36 -4.70
N VAL A 79 -4.72 -9.40 -3.83
CA VAL A 79 -4.10 -8.12 -4.22
C VAL A 79 -2.91 -7.78 -3.33
N GLY A 80 -2.03 -6.92 -3.84
CA GLY A 80 -0.92 -6.36 -3.06
C GLY A 80 0.12 -7.39 -2.65
N PRO A 81 0.70 -7.25 -1.44
CA PRO A 81 1.68 -8.19 -0.91
C PRO A 81 1.18 -9.64 -0.83
N THR A 82 -0.13 -9.86 -0.66
CA THR A 82 -0.72 -11.21 -0.65
C THR A 82 -0.55 -11.90 -1.99
N LEU A 83 -0.75 -11.17 -3.09
CA LEU A 83 -0.59 -11.70 -4.45
C LEU A 83 0.89 -11.80 -4.85
N ARG A 84 1.67 -10.75 -4.55
CA ARG A 84 3.11 -10.69 -4.85
C ARG A 84 3.94 -11.67 -4.00
N GLY A 85 3.46 -12.06 -2.82
CA GLY A 85 4.06 -13.12 -2.01
C GLY A 85 3.87 -14.52 -2.58
N SER A 86 2.93 -14.68 -3.52
CA SER A 86 2.58 -15.94 -4.20
C SER A 86 3.11 -16.02 -5.64
N GLY A 87 4.11 -15.21 -5.99
CA GLY A 87 4.81 -15.27 -7.27
C GLY A 87 4.16 -14.49 -8.41
N VAL A 88 3.01 -13.83 -8.18
CA VAL A 88 2.31 -13.10 -9.25
C VAL A 88 2.75 -11.65 -9.30
N VAL A 89 3.45 -11.28 -10.38
CA VAL A 89 3.95 -9.93 -10.64
C VAL A 89 2.79 -9.00 -11.03
N ARG A 90 2.13 -8.40 -10.05
CA ARG A 90 1.08 -7.39 -10.27
C ARG A 90 1.18 -6.25 -9.26
N ASP A 91 1.28 -5.04 -9.79
CA ASP A 91 1.30 -3.80 -9.01
C ASP A 91 0.66 -2.68 -9.83
N HIS A 92 -0.38 -2.04 -9.29
CA HIS A 92 -1.10 -1.02 -10.05
C HIS A 92 -0.25 0.24 -10.32
N ARG A 93 0.81 0.49 -9.54
CA ARG A 93 1.72 1.63 -9.76
C ARG A 93 2.45 1.55 -11.10
N MET A 94 2.63 0.34 -11.65
CA MET A 94 3.25 0.12 -12.96
C MET A 94 2.43 0.68 -14.13
N THR A 95 1.17 1.05 -13.91
CA THR A 95 0.38 1.80 -14.92
C THR A 95 0.86 3.23 -15.11
N GLY A 96 1.75 3.71 -14.23
CA GLY A 96 2.29 5.06 -14.28
C GLY A 96 1.34 6.13 -13.77
N TYR A 97 0.27 5.77 -13.05
CA TYR A 97 -0.68 6.76 -12.53
C TYR A 97 0.01 7.77 -11.58
N ALA A 98 -0.52 8.99 -11.54
CA ALA A 98 0.12 10.12 -10.85
C ALA A 98 1.58 10.30 -11.32
N ALA A 99 2.55 10.33 -10.41
CA ALA A 99 3.96 10.47 -10.73
C ALA A 99 4.71 9.13 -10.86
N TYR A 100 4.04 7.97 -10.71
CA TYR A 100 4.73 6.68 -10.71
C TYR A 100 5.40 6.36 -12.06
N GLY A 101 4.94 6.95 -13.17
CA GLY A 101 5.60 6.82 -14.48
C GLY A 101 6.95 7.54 -14.59
N GLU A 102 7.27 8.41 -13.64
CA GLU A 102 8.52 9.18 -13.60
C GLU A 102 9.50 8.68 -12.53
N LEU A 103 9.14 7.58 -11.84
CA LEU A 103 9.92 7.01 -10.74
C LEU A 103 10.44 5.62 -11.12
N ASP A 104 11.67 5.34 -10.74
CA ASP A 104 12.36 4.09 -11.07
C ASP A 104 12.15 3.09 -9.93
N PHE A 105 11.32 2.06 -10.19
CA PHE A 105 11.11 0.94 -9.28
C PHE A 105 10.60 -0.30 -10.01
N GLU A 106 10.74 -1.46 -9.37
CA GLU A 106 10.25 -2.75 -9.87
C GLU A 106 9.39 -3.43 -8.81
N PRO A 107 8.30 -4.13 -9.17
CA PRO A 107 7.48 -4.84 -8.20
C PRO A 107 8.30 -5.87 -7.40
N VAL A 108 8.20 -5.82 -6.07
CA VAL A 108 8.82 -6.81 -5.18
C VAL A 108 7.96 -8.06 -5.15
N VAL A 109 8.53 -9.21 -5.50
CA VAL A 109 7.82 -10.50 -5.57
C VAL A 109 8.61 -11.59 -4.83
N GLU A 110 7.87 -12.54 -4.28
CA GLU A 110 8.37 -13.77 -3.66
C GLU A 110 7.54 -14.94 -4.16
N ASN A 111 8.09 -16.16 -4.16
CA ASN A 111 7.45 -17.32 -4.79
C ASN A 111 6.90 -18.35 -3.79
N ASP A 112 7.27 -18.26 -2.51
CA ASP A 112 6.96 -19.32 -1.53
C ASP A 112 5.48 -19.33 -1.12
N GLY A 113 4.74 -18.23 -1.32
CA GLY A 113 3.30 -18.15 -1.05
C GLY A 113 2.90 -18.19 0.42
N ASP A 114 3.86 -18.29 1.35
CA ASP A 114 3.63 -18.40 2.80
C ASP A 114 3.63 -17.03 3.52
N CYS A 115 3.40 -17.06 4.83
CA CYS A 115 3.43 -15.85 5.65
C CYS A 115 4.81 -15.18 5.66
N TYR A 116 5.89 -15.96 5.51
CA TYR A 116 7.25 -15.43 5.46
C TYR A 116 7.51 -14.67 4.15
N ALA A 117 7.08 -15.19 3.00
CA ALA A 117 7.13 -14.53 1.70
C ALA A 117 6.37 -13.20 1.72
N ARG A 118 5.14 -13.19 2.25
CA ARG A 118 4.37 -11.94 2.41
C ARG A 118 5.10 -10.93 3.30
N THR A 119 5.79 -11.39 4.34
CA THR A 119 6.59 -10.54 5.23
C THR A 119 7.83 -9.97 4.51
N LYS A 120 8.56 -10.81 3.76
CA LYS A 120 9.70 -10.40 2.91
C LYS A 120 9.29 -9.32 1.90
N VAL A 121 8.16 -9.50 1.21
CA VAL A 121 7.63 -8.52 0.26
C VAL A 121 7.42 -7.18 0.95
N ARG A 122 6.72 -7.14 2.09
CA ARG A 122 6.46 -5.89 2.83
C ARG A 122 7.74 -5.20 3.29
N VAL A 123 8.69 -5.96 3.85
CA VAL A 123 9.98 -5.40 4.29
C VAL A 123 10.75 -4.78 3.13
N ARG A 124 10.83 -5.47 1.99
CA ARG A 124 11.49 -4.95 0.78
C ARG A 124 10.75 -3.74 0.19
N GLU A 125 9.42 -3.74 0.21
CA GLU A 125 8.60 -2.59 -0.20
C GLU A 125 8.81 -1.36 0.69
N LEU A 126 9.16 -1.53 1.98
CA LEU A 126 9.55 -0.39 2.83
C LEU A 126 10.83 0.28 2.32
N TYR A 127 11.86 -0.48 1.98
CA TYR A 127 13.10 0.07 1.41
C TYR A 127 12.84 0.73 0.06
N GLN A 128 12.07 0.08 -0.81
CA GLN A 128 11.66 0.67 -2.08
C GLN A 128 10.86 1.96 -1.89
N SER A 129 9.93 2.00 -0.93
CA SER A 129 9.15 3.21 -0.63
C SER A 129 10.05 4.36 -0.18
N MET A 130 11.07 4.09 0.65
CA MET A 130 12.05 5.10 1.05
C MET A 130 12.88 5.61 -0.15
N ALA A 131 13.24 4.72 -1.09
CA ALA A 131 13.90 5.12 -2.33
C ALA A 131 13.00 5.97 -3.23
N LEU A 132 11.73 5.57 -3.41
CA LEU A 132 10.73 6.32 -4.18
C LEU A 132 10.50 7.72 -3.60
N VAL A 133 10.43 7.85 -2.27
CA VAL A 133 10.30 9.18 -1.63
C VAL A 133 11.52 10.05 -1.93
N ARG A 134 12.74 9.50 -1.88
CA ARG A 134 13.95 10.26 -2.24
C ARG A 134 13.94 10.71 -3.69
N GLN A 135 13.53 9.83 -4.61
CA GLN A 135 13.41 10.17 -6.02
C GLN A 135 12.35 11.26 -6.25
N ALA A 136 11.17 11.12 -5.65
CA ALA A 136 10.08 12.08 -5.78
C ALA A 136 10.50 13.46 -5.27
N LEU A 137 11.12 13.55 -4.07
CA LEU A 137 11.64 14.81 -3.53
C LEU A 137 12.74 15.42 -4.40
N GLY A 138 13.58 14.60 -5.02
CA GLY A 138 14.64 15.06 -5.94
C GLY A 138 14.15 15.53 -7.31
N LYS A 139 12.94 15.11 -7.72
CA LYS A 139 12.32 15.44 -9.01
C LYS A 139 11.16 16.44 -8.88
N LEU A 140 10.95 17.07 -7.72
CA LEU A 140 9.85 18.01 -7.50
C LEU A 140 9.91 19.20 -8.48
N PRO A 141 8.92 19.38 -9.35
CA PRO A 141 8.86 20.54 -10.22
C PRO A 141 8.37 21.77 -9.44
N ALA A 142 8.80 22.96 -9.85
CA ALA A 142 8.12 24.19 -9.47
C ALA A 142 6.82 24.28 -10.29
N SER A 143 5.67 24.05 -9.65
CA SER A 143 4.37 24.08 -10.32
C SER A 143 3.27 24.64 -9.41
N GLU A 144 2.13 24.99 -10.01
CA GLU A 144 0.94 25.28 -9.21
C GLU A 144 0.49 24.02 -8.44
N LEU A 145 0.08 24.21 -7.18
CA LEU A 145 -0.31 23.10 -6.31
C LEU A 145 -1.70 22.55 -6.62
N LYS A 146 -2.57 23.39 -7.18
CA LYS A 146 -3.98 23.08 -7.35
C LYS A 146 -4.51 23.72 -8.62
N THR A 147 -5.03 22.89 -9.52
CA THR A 147 -5.80 23.35 -10.67
C THR A 147 -7.26 23.58 -10.26
N PRO A 148 -7.84 24.76 -10.52
CA PRO A 148 -9.25 25.00 -10.25
C PRO A 148 -10.10 24.16 -11.20
N PHE A 149 -11.14 23.52 -10.66
CA PHE A 149 -12.15 22.82 -11.46
C PHE A 149 -13.49 23.55 -11.33
N LYS A 150 -14.28 23.56 -12.41
CA LYS A 150 -15.63 24.11 -12.45
C LYS A 150 -16.61 23.02 -12.89
N GLY A 151 -17.79 23.03 -12.29
CA GLY A 151 -18.87 22.11 -12.62
C GLY A 151 -18.93 20.88 -11.73
N ASN A 152 -20.01 20.12 -11.90
CA ASN A 152 -20.32 18.92 -11.15
C ASN A 152 -20.09 17.68 -12.02
N PRO A 153 -19.50 16.61 -11.47
CA PRO A 153 -19.28 15.39 -12.24
C PRO A 153 -20.62 14.78 -12.68
N SER A 154 -20.68 14.37 -13.93
CA SER A 154 -21.77 13.54 -14.47
C SER A 154 -21.16 12.28 -15.09
N GLY A 155 -21.85 11.14 -14.94
CA GLY A 155 -21.39 9.84 -15.44
C GLY A 155 -20.74 8.96 -14.36
N GLU A 156 -20.14 7.86 -14.80
CA GLU A 156 -19.60 6.80 -13.95
C GLU A 156 -18.11 6.57 -14.26
N VAL A 157 -17.29 6.37 -13.23
CA VAL A 157 -15.87 6.03 -13.39
C VAL A 157 -15.41 5.07 -12.31
N ALA A 158 -14.50 4.18 -12.68
CA ALA A 158 -13.83 3.26 -11.78
C ALA A 158 -12.32 3.52 -11.81
N VAL A 159 -11.76 3.98 -10.70
CA VAL A 159 -10.34 4.31 -10.56
C VAL A 159 -9.69 3.36 -9.57
N ARG A 160 -8.48 2.92 -9.89
CA ARG A 160 -7.68 2.04 -9.03
C ARG A 160 -6.47 2.79 -8.49
N ALA A 161 -5.99 2.36 -7.34
CA ALA A 161 -4.72 2.82 -6.75
C ALA A 161 -4.09 1.67 -5.99
N GLU A 162 -2.76 1.66 -5.84
CA GLU A 162 -2.07 0.68 -5.02
C GLU A 162 -1.91 1.25 -3.59
N GLN A 163 -2.66 0.68 -2.64
CA GLN A 163 -2.43 0.94 -1.21
C GLN A 163 -1.39 -0.04 -0.66
N PRO A 164 -0.83 0.20 0.54
CA PRO A 164 0.14 -0.73 1.16
C PRO A 164 -0.37 -2.17 1.38
N ARG A 165 -1.69 -2.36 1.35
CA ARG A 165 -2.36 -3.67 1.48
C ARG A 165 -2.79 -4.26 0.12
N GLY A 166 -2.63 -3.51 -0.97
CA GLY A 166 -2.95 -3.89 -2.34
C GLY A 166 -3.84 -2.91 -3.10
N GLU A 167 -4.32 -3.35 -4.25
CA GLU A 167 -5.19 -2.58 -5.15
C GLU A 167 -6.51 -2.20 -4.47
N VAL A 168 -6.75 -0.91 -4.30
CA VAL A 168 -8.05 -0.33 -3.93
C VAL A 168 -8.79 0.11 -5.19
N LEU A 169 -10.10 -0.11 -5.23
CA LEU A 169 -10.97 0.35 -6.32
C LEU A 169 -11.97 1.38 -5.78
N TYR A 170 -12.01 2.54 -6.41
CA TYR A 170 -13.02 3.58 -6.21
C TYR A 170 -13.95 3.59 -7.42
N TYR A 171 -15.23 3.31 -7.18
CA TYR A 171 -16.29 3.51 -8.15
C TYR A 171 -17.10 4.73 -7.76
N LEU A 172 -17.26 5.66 -8.69
CA LEU A 172 -17.89 6.95 -8.51
C LEU A 172 -18.96 7.13 -9.58
N ARG A 173 -20.13 7.62 -9.17
CA ARG A 173 -21.21 8.06 -10.07
C ARG A 173 -21.65 9.47 -9.72
N GLY A 174 -21.54 10.37 -10.68
CA GLY A 174 -22.02 11.74 -10.61
C GLY A 174 -23.38 11.89 -11.31
N ASN A 175 -24.24 12.71 -10.72
CA ASN A 175 -25.57 13.06 -11.24
C ASN A 175 -25.66 14.52 -11.72
N GLY A 176 -24.53 15.22 -11.85
CA GLY A 176 -24.49 16.65 -12.20
C GLY A 176 -24.82 17.61 -11.03
N THR A 177 -24.99 17.11 -9.80
CA THR A 177 -25.11 17.95 -8.59
C THR A 177 -23.79 17.99 -7.80
N ASP A 178 -23.78 18.76 -6.72
CA ASP A 178 -22.65 18.88 -5.78
C ASP A 178 -22.38 17.59 -4.98
N LYS A 179 -23.28 16.61 -5.06
CA LYS A 179 -23.20 15.33 -4.35
C LYS A 179 -23.04 14.18 -5.33
N LEU A 180 -22.27 13.19 -4.94
CA LEU A 180 -22.18 11.93 -5.69
C LEU A 180 -23.47 11.15 -5.50
N ASP A 181 -23.96 10.55 -6.58
CA ASP A 181 -25.09 9.64 -6.54
C ASP A 181 -24.67 8.27 -5.98
N ARG A 182 -23.46 7.82 -6.34
CA ARG A 182 -22.87 6.60 -5.78
C ARG A 182 -21.37 6.77 -5.54
N LEU A 183 -20.91 6.32 -4.39
CA LEU A 183 -19.51 6.04 -4.10
C LEU A 183 -19.43 4.61 -3.57
N ARG A 184 -18.70 3.74 -4.27
CA ARG A 184 -18.40 2.38 -3.79
C ARG A 184 -16.89 2.21 -3.73
N ILE A 185 -16.40 1.78 -2.58
CA ILE A 185 -14.98 1.53 -2.35
C ILE A 185 -14.82 0.03 -2.12
N ARG A 186 -13.94 -0.62 -2.89
CA ARG A 186 -13.48 -1.98 -2.59
C ARG A 186 -12.09 -1.89 -1.99
N ALA A 187 -12.02 -1.99 -0.66
CA ALA A 187 -10.75 -2.00 0.05
C ALA A 187 -9.92 -3.26 -0.28
N PRO A 188 -8.59 -3.18 -0.26
CA PRO A 188 -7.72 -4.33 -0.56
C PRO A 188 -7.94 -5.50 0.41
N THR A 189 -8.21 -5.20 1.68
CA THR A 189 -8.50 -6.22 2.69
C THR A 189 -9.71 -7.06 2.30
N PHE A 190 -10.78 -6.44 1.77
CA PHE A 190 -11.98 -7.16 1.34
C PHE A 190 -11.67 -8.16 0.23
N ALA A 191 -10.86 -7.76 -0.76
CA ALA A 191 -10.41 -8.66 -1.82
C ALA A 191 -9.56 -9.82 -1.29
N ASN A 192 -8.78 -9.58 -0.23
CA ASN A 192 -7.93 -10.60 0.39
C ASN A 192 -8.66 -11.55 1.36
N ILE A 193 -9.96 -11.35 1.66
CA ILE A 193 -10.72 -12.27 2.52
C ILE A 193 -10.88 -13.66 1.89
N ALA A 194 -11.25 -13.74 0.60
CA ALA A 194 -11.41 -15.04 -0.07
C ALA A 194 -10.08 -15.84 -0.12
N PRO A 195 -8.94 -15.24 -0.50
CA PRO A 195 -7.63 -15.86 -0.33
C PRO A 195 -7.32 -16.28 1.11
N LEU A 196 -7.65 -15.44 2.10
CA LEU A 196 -7.46 -15.76 3.52
C LEU A 196 -8.21 -17.03 3.93
N LEU A 197 -9.49 -17.14 3.57
CA LEU A 197 -10.28 -18.32 3.89
C LEU A 197 -9.65 -19.59 3.31
N SER A 198 -9.12 -19.51 2.09
CA SER A 198 -8.41 -20.64 1.47
C SER A 198 -7.13 -21.03 2.22
N MET A 199 -6.38 -20.05 2.77
CA MET A 199 -5.17 -20.31 3.56
C MET A 199 -5.45 -20.91 4.94
N LEU A 200 -6.65 -20.69 5.49
CA LEU A 200 -7.05 -21.20 6.80
C LEU A 200 -7.51 -22.67 6.76
N VAL A 201 -7.89 -23.20 5.61
CA VAL A 201 -8.34 -24.59 5.48
C VAL A 201 -7.18 -25.53 5.80
N GLY A 202 -7.37 -26.38 6.82
CA GLY A 202 -6.38 -27.38 7.22
C GLY A 202 -5.19 -26.84 8.03
N CYS A 203 -5.15 -25.55 8.35
CA CYS A 203 -4.11 -24.99 9.22
C CYS A 203 -4.31 -25.38 10.69
N GLY A 204 -3.22 -25.41 11.47
CA GLY A 204 -3.29 -25.59 12.91
C GLY A 204 -3.85 -24.35 13.60
N LEU A 205 -4.56 -24.54 14.72
CA LEU A 205 -5.16 -23.43 15.49
C LEU A 205 -4.11 -22.37 15.89
N ALA A 206 -2.89 -22.80 16.21
CA ALA A 206 -1.79 -21.91 16.57
C ALA A 206 -1.38 -20.97 15.44
N ASP A 207 -1.63 -21.32 14.18
CA ASP A 207 -1.20 -20.57 12.99
C ASP A 207 -2.25 -19.60 12.47
N VAL A 208 -3.52 -19.76 12.88
CA VAL A 208 -4.65 -18.92 12.46
C VAL A 208 -4.33 -17.42 12.63
N ALA A 209 -3.80 -17.02 13.78
CA ALA A 209 -3.47 -15.62 14.05
C ALA A 209 -2.39 -15.09 13.09
N VAL A 210 -1.35 -15.88 12.83
CA VAL A 210 -0.24 -15.52 11.94
C VAL A 210 -0.74 -15.37 10.50
N ILE A 211 -1.56 -16.31 10.04
CA ILE A 211 -2.14 -16.28 8.69
C ILE A 211 -2.99 -15.03 8.51
N ILE A 212 -3.88 -14.73 9.47
CA ILE A 212 -4.72 -13.53 9.43
C ILE A 212 -3.85 -12.26 9.42
N LEU A 213 -2.85 -12.14 10.30
CA LEU A 213 -2.00 -10.95 10.38
C LEU A 213 -1.12 -10.77 9.15
N SER A 214 -0.77 -11.85 8.43
CA SER A 214 0.09 -11.76 7.24
C SER A 214 -0.55 -10.96 6.08
N ILE A 215 -1.89 -10.95 5.99
CA ILE A 215 -2.60 -10.13 5.00
C ILE A 215 -2.80 -8.68 5.45
N ASP A 216 -2.45 -8.36 6.70
CA ASP A 216 -2.63 -7.06 7.34
C ASP A 216 -4.09 -6.56 7.18
N PRO A 217 -5.06 -7.14 7.90
CA PRO A 217 -6.47 -6.81 7.70
C PRO A 217 -6.86 -5.50 8.39
N CYS A 218 -7.63 -4.67 7.70
CA CYS A 218 -8.23 -3.46 8.26
C CYS A 218 -9.73 -3.73 8.42
N VAL A 219 -10.18 -4.04 9.63
CA VAL A 219 -11.58 -4.41 9.90
C VAL A 219 -12.52 -3.25 9.57
N SER A 220 -12.15 -2.02 9.93
CA SER A 220 -12.93 -0.82 9.59
C SER A 220 -13.01 -0.53 8.09
N CYS A 221 -12.12 -1.12 7.28
CA CYS A 221 -12.16 -1.03 5.83
C CYS A 221 -13.11 -2.08 5.22
N THR A 222 -13.39 -3.17 5.94
CA THR A 222 -14.27 -4.26 5.50
C THR A 222 -15.74 -4.05 5.85
N GLU A 223 -16.05 -3.12 6.76
CA GLU A 223 -17.42 -2.80 7.20
C GLU A 223 -18.16 -1.79 6.28
N ARG A 224 -17.63 -1.50 5.08
CA ARG A 224 -18.11 -0.44 4.18
C ARG A 224 -18.90 -0.93 2.97
#